data_AF-A0A558HLW4-F1
#
_entry.id   AF-A0A558HLW4-F1
#
_cell.length_a   1.000
_cell.length_b   1.000
_cell.length_c   1.000
_cell.angle_alpha   90.00
_cell.angle_beta   90.00
_cell.angle_gamma   90.00
#
_symmetry.space_group_name_H-M   'P 1'
#
loop_
_entity.id
_entity.type
_entity.pdbx_description
1 polymer ?
#
loop_
_entity_poly.entity_id
_entity_poly.type
_entity_poly.pdbx_seq_one_letter_code
_entity_poly.pdbx_strand_id
1 'polypeptide(L)'
;MPLVWWKAPLTWIEVDFYLVADVNDEMVSELVRTLYANKTALTNAYGVFTRFDPQAMVGDSKVPYHPGAIKAYKKLGLWLWTES
;
A
#
# COMPACT_ATOMS: atom_id res chain seq x y z
N MET A 1 -12.06 39.34 -15.96
CA MET A 1 -10.72 38.75 -15.78
C MET A 1 -10.90 37.36 -15.19
N PRO A 2 -10.51 36.24 -15.83
CA PRO A 2 -10.64 34.95 -15.18
C PRO A 2 -9.41 34.70 -14.29
N LEU A 3 -9.65 34.50 -12.99
CA LEU A 3 -8.66 34.01 -12.03
C LEU A 3 -8.49 32.50 -12.25
N VAL A 4 -7.35 32.07 -12.81
CA VAL A 4 -6.93 30.65 -12.81
C VAL A 4 -5.47 30.58 -12.37
N TRP A 5 -5.25 30.59 -11.05
CA TRP A 5 -3.91 30.42 -10.46
C TRP A 5 -3.99 29.59 -9.19
N TRP A 6 -4.41 28.31 -9.27
CA TRP A 6 -4.16 27.34 -8.18
C TRP A 6 -4.37 25.85 -8.56
N LYS A 7 -4.21 25.47 -9.82
CA LYS A 7 -4.35 24.05 -10.26
C LYS A 7 -3.10 23.19 -9.99
N ALA A 8 -2.20 23.60 -9.10
CA ALA A 8 -1.19 22.68 -8.59
C ALA A 8 -1.84 21.90 -7.43
N PRO A 9 -2.00 20.57 -7.52
CA PRO A 9 -2.49 19.79 -6.39
C PRO A 9 -1.56 20.06 -5.19
N LEU A 10 -2.14 20.49 -4.07
CA LEU A 10 -1.40 20.59 -2.82
C LEU A 10 -0.93 19.19 -2.45
N THR A 11 0.38 18.99 -2.41
CA THR A 11 0.98 17.75 -1.88
C THR A 11 0.69 17.73 -0.38
N TRP A 12 -0.23 16.86 0.04
CA TRP A 12 -0.44 16.54 1.45
C TRP A 12 0.74 15.73 1.98
N ILE A 13 0.96 15.75 3.30
CA ILE A 13 1.99 14.95 3.96
C ILE A 13 1.79 13.48 3.57
N GLU A 14 2.82 12.91 2.95
CA GLU A 14 2.88 11.51 2.56
C GLU A 14 3.81 10.80 3.56
N VAL A 15 3.25 9.85 4.29
CA VAL A 15 4.00 9.00 5.24
C VAL A 15 3.63 7.56 4.96
N ASP A 16 4.63 6.69 5.00
CA ASP A 16 4.39 5.25 4.99
C ASP A 16 3.52 4.90 6.20
N PHE A 17 2.39 4.25 5.94
CA PHE A 17 1.44 3.86 6.98
C PHE A 17 1.45 2.35 7.16
N TYR A 18 1.39 1.94 8.42
CA TYR A 18 1.23 0.54 8.80
C TYR A 18 -0.24 0.26 9.10
N LEU A 19 -0.75 -0.84 8.55
CA LEU A 19 -2.03 -1.40 8.98
C LEU A 19 -1.73 -2.42 10.07
N VAL A 20 -2.19 -2.15 11.28
CA VAL A 20 -2.03 -3.04 12.44
C VAL A 20 -3.40 -3.55 12.83
N ALA A 21 -3.58 -4.86 12.83
CA ALA A 21 -4.83 -5.52 13.17
C ALA A 21 -4.55 -6.88 13.83
N ASP A 22 -5.36 -7.23 14.82
CA ASP A 22 -5.35 -8.57 15.45
C ASP A 22 -6.39 -9.45 14.73
N VAL A 23 -6.00 -9.96 13.57
CA VAL A 23 -6.86 -10.75 12.67
C VAL A 23 -6.10 -11.95 12.13
N ASN A 24 -6.82 -12.94 11.62
CA ASN A 24 -6.19 -14.16 11.12
C ASN A 24 -5.37 -13.92 9.82
N ASP A 25 -4.43 -14.83 9.57
CA ASP A 25 -3.53 -14.78 8.42
C ASP A 25 -4.24 -14.74 7.06
N GLU A 26 -5.38 -15.41 6.94
CA GLU A 26 -6.13 -15.48 5.68
C GLU A 26 -6.72 -14.12 5.32
N MET A 27 -7.32 -13.45 6.29
CA MET A 27 -7.87 -12.10 6.13
C MET A 27 -6.78 -11.10 5.74
N VAL A 28 -5.61 -11.15 6.38
CA VAL A 28 -4.48 -10.28 5.99
C VAL A 28 -3.98 -10.62 4.58
N SER A 29 -3.90 -11.91 4.24
CA SER A 29 -3.48 -12.35 2.91
C SER A 29 -4.46 -11.92 1.81
N GLU A 30 -5.76 -11.93 2.09
CA GLU A 30 -6.78 -11.38 1.21
C GLU A 30 -6.68 -9.86 1.09
N LEU A 31 -6.51 -9.14 2.20
CA LEU A 31 -6.34 -7.68 2.21
C LEU A 31 -5.17 -7.26 1.32
N VAL A 32 -4.00 -7.88 1.48
CA VAL A 32 -2.81 -7.56 0.67
C VAL A 32 -3.07 -7.78 -0.81
N ARG A 33 -3.69 -8.92 -1.19
CA ARG A 33 -4.02 -9.21 -2.60
C ARG A 33 -5.02 -8.20 -3.16
N THR A 34 -6.01 -7.83 -2.37
CA THR A 34 -7.03 -6.83 -2.75
C THR A 34 -6.39 -5.47 -2.97
N LEU A 35 -5.51 -5.00 -2.09
CA LEU A 35 -4.80 -3.73 -2.27
C LEU A 35 -3.91 -3.76 -3.52
N TYR A 36 -3.14 -4.84 -3.69
CA TYR A 36 -2.25 -5.01 -4.83
C TYR A 36 -2.98 -4.96 -6.17
N ALA A 37 -4.15 -5.60 -6.26
CA ALA A 37 -4.92 -5.70 -7.50
C ALA A 37 -5.76 -4.46 -7.84
N ASN A 38 -6.05 -3.58 -6.87
CA ASN A 38 -7.10 -2.55 -7.01
C ASN A 38 -6.59 -1.10 -6.93
N LYS A 39 -5.41 -0.80 -7.47
CA LYS A 39 -4.88 0.57 -7.51
C LYS A 39 -5.87 1.60 -8.08
N THR A 40 -6.56 1.28 -9.18
CA THR A 40 -7.53 2.18 -9.80
C THR A 40 -8.67 2.54 -8.86
N ALA A 41 -9.19 1.56 -8.11
CA ALA A 41 -10.25 1.81 -7.13
C ALA A 41 -9.76 2.73 -6.00
N LEU A 42 -8.53 2.53 -5.53
CA LEU A 42 -7.91 3.38 -4.52
C LEU A 42 -7.73 4.82 -5.04
N THR A 43 -7.21 5.00 -6.26
CA THR A 43 -7.03 6.34 -6.86
C THR A 43 -8.35 7.07 -7.03
N ASN A 44 -9.43 6.37 -7.38
CA ASN A 44 -10.77 6.96 -7.50
C ASN A 44 -11.37 7.35 -6.14
N ALA A 45 -11.06 6.59 -5.08
CA ALA A 45 -11.52 6.88 -3.73
C ALA A 45 -10.79 8.08 -3.12
N TYR A 46 -9.47 8.18 -3.33
CA TYR A 46 -8.67 9.27 -2.80
C TYR A 46 -7.42 9.52 -3.66
N GLY A 47 -7.26 10.76 -4.13
CA GLY A 47 -6.22 11.13 -5.10
C GLY A 47 -4.79 10.87 -4.66
N VAL A 48 -4.51 10.78 -3.36
CA VAL A 48 -3.18 10.43 -2.81
C VAL A 48 -2.72 9.06 -3.30
N PHE A 49 -3.64 8.11 -3.51
CA PHE A 49 -3.31 6.77 -4.02
C PHE A 49 -2.87 6.74 -5.48
N THR A 50 -2.82 7.87 -6.19
CA THR A 50 -2.15 7.96 -7.50
C THR A 50 -0.68 7.51 -7.38
N ARG A 51 -0.05 7.82 -6.24
CA ARG A 51 1.35 7.52 -5.94
C ARG A 51 1.58 6.13 -5.34
N PHE A 52 0.51 5.45 -4.91
CA PHE A 52 0.61 4.09 -4.41
C PHE A 52 1.21 3.17 -5.47
N ASP A 53 2.28 2.48 -5.13
CA ASP A 53 2.91 1.48 -5.99
C ASP A 53 2.75 0.07 -5.39
N PRO A 54 1.89 -0.78 -5.99
CA PRO A 54 1.74 -2.17 -5.57
C PRO A 54 3.06 -2.96 -5.55
N GLN A 55 4.04 -2.61 -6.38
CA GLN A 55 5.35 -3.28 -6.40
C GLN A 55 6.23 -2.88 -5.20
N ALA A 56 5.97 -1.74 -4.58
CA ALA A 56 6.73 -1.20 -3.46
C ALA A 56 6.08 -1.47 -2.09
N MET A 57 5.14 -2.42 -2.00
CA MET A 57 4.46 -2.77 -0.74
C MET A 57 5.36 -3.50 0.28
N VAL A 58 6.57 -3.92 -0.13
CA VAL A 58 7.58 -4.57 0.71
C VAL A 58 8.80 -3.67 0.80
N GLY A 59 9.27 -3.37 2.02
CA GLY A 59 10.38 -2.45 2.27
C GLY A 59 11.01 -2.64 3.65
N ASP A 60 11.86 -1.69 4.06
CA ASP A 60 12.46 -1.63 5.40
C ASP A 60 11.41 -1.22 6.43
N SER A 61 10.71 -2.21 6.99
CA SER A 61 9.74 -1.98 8.05
C SER A 61 10.41 -1.96 9.42
N LYS A 62 10.03 -0.98 10.26
CA LYS A 62 10.46 -0.92 11.67
C LYS A 62 9.66 -1.84 12.58
N VAL A 63 8.63 -2.50 12.05
CA VAL A 63 7.80 -3.47 12.77
C VAL A 63 7.77 -4.80 12.01
N PRO A 64 7.58 -5.93 12.71
CA PRO A 64 7.46 -7.21 12.02
C PRO A 64 6.27 -7.24 11.07
N TYR A 65 6.47 -7.83 9.89
CA TYR A 65 5.36 -8.12 8.98
C TYR A 65 4.46 -9.20 9.56
N HIS A 66 3.16 -9.06 9.32
CA HIS A 66 2.18 -10.09 9.66
C HIS A 66 2.43 -11.36 8.81
N PRO A 67 2.34 -12.59 9.37
CA PRO A 67 2.60 -13.82 8.62
C PRO A 67 1.71 -13.98 7.37
N GLY A 68 0.42 -13.68 7.49
CA GLY A 68 -0.51 -13.58 6.35
C GLY A 68 -0.07 -12.63 5.21
N ALA A 69 0.57 -11.50 5.55
CA ALA A 69 1.10 -10.57 4.56
C ALA A 69 2.32 -11.15 3.84
N ILE A 70 3.27 -11.75 4.59
CA ILE A 70 4.44 -12.44 4.04
C ILE A 70 4.00 -13.52 3.05
N LYS A 71 2.99 -14.33 3.41
CA LYS A 71 2.43 -15.38 2.54
C LYS A 71 1.89 -14.80 1.23
N ALA A 72 1.21 -13.66 1.27
CA ALA A 72 0.72 -12.98 0.07
C ALA A 72 1.87 -12.41 -0.78
N TYR A 73 2.83 -11.71 -0.17
CA TYR A 73 3.97 -11.14 -0.87
C TYR A 73 4.85 -12.21 -1.54
N LYS A 74 5.05 -13.37 -0.90
CA LYS A 74 5.72 -14.53 -1.51
C LYS A 74 5.00 -15.00 -2.79
N LYS A 75 3.67 -15.11 -2.75
CA LYS A 75 2.87 -15.50 -3.94
C LYS A 75 2.89 -14.47 -5.06
N LEU A 76 3.01 -13.19 -4.71
CA LEU A 76 3.08 -12.08 -5.66
C LEU A 76 4.51 -11.85 -6.20
N GLY A 77 5.52 -12.58 -5.69
CA GLY A 77 6.92 -12.40 -6.08
C GLY A 77 7.58 -11.14 -5.50
N LEU A 78 6.93 -10.47 -4.53
CA LEU A 78 7.43 -9.24 -3.90
C LEU A 78 8.33 -9.51 -2.69
N TRP A 79 8.29 -10.72 -2.14
CA TRP A 79 9.06 -11.08 -0.96
C TRP A 79 10.48 -11.53 -1.34
N LEU A 80 11.42 -10.58 -1.35
CA LEU A 80 12.82 -10.82 -1.73
C LEU A 80 13.76 -10.99 -0.53
N TRP A 81 13.26 -10.78 0.69
CA TRP A 81 14.04 -10.95 1.91
C TRP A 81 14.16 -12.44 2.23
N THR A 82 15.39 -12.95 2.17
CA THR A 82 15.75 -14.30 2.61
C THR A 82 15.44 -14.43 4.09
N GLU A 83 14.78 -15.54 4.45
CA GLU A 83 14.46 -15.93 5.83
C GLU A 83 15.71 -15.82 6.71
N SER A 84 15.74 -14.82 7.59
CA SER A 84 16.72 -14.68 8.67
C SER A 84 16.18 -15.27 9.96
#